data_AF-A0A935R9Q6-F1
#
_entry.id   AF-A0A935R9Q6-F1
#
_cell.length_a   1.000
_cell.length_b   1.000
_cell.length_c   1.000
_cell.angle_alpha   90.00
_cell.angle_beta   90.00
_cell.angle_gamma   90.00
#
_symmetry.space_group_name_H-M   'P 1'
#
loop_
_entity.id
_entity.type
_entity.pdbx_description
1 polymer ?
#
loop_
_entity_poly.entity_id
_entity_poly.type
_entity_poly.pdbx_seq_one_letter_code
_entity_poly.pdbx_strand_id
1 'polypeptide(L)'
;MVDAMLDFVKEETERIDSRFLEPACGSGNFLVRVLQRKLAAVELKYGKSDFERRHYALLGLMCIYGIELLADNIAECRANLLDILADYLNIEASDDLYRAAFGVLSRNLVHGDALTMLDSAGQPITFAEWGYLGKGKFQRRDFRFDVLTGSSAFSAEGSLFAHLGKHEIFLPTKSYPPLTVSELAALKEG
;
A
#
# COMPACT_ATOMS: atom_id res chain seq x y z
N MET A 1 16.09 10.88 13.60
CA MET A 1 16.75 10.29 12.41
C MET A 1 15.75 10.05 11.27
N VAL A 2 14.57 9.46 11.53
CA VAL A 2 13.51 9.23 10.52
C VAL A 2 12.97 10.53 9.90
N ASP A 3 12.79 11.59 10.69
CA ASP A 3 12.28 12.87 10.20
C ASP A 3 13.15 13.51 9.11
N ALA A 4 14.47 13.46 9.28
CA ALA A 4 15.42 14.01 8.30
C ALA A 4 15.42 13.22 6.97
N MET A 5 15.08 11.92 6.99
CA MET A 5 14.97 11.11 5.77
C MET A 5 13.70 11.43 4.98
N LEU A 6 12.60 11.65 5.69
CA LEU A 6 11.32 11.96 5.06
C LEU A 6 11.30 13.36 4.44
N ASP A 7 12.18 14.27 4.86
CA ASP A 7 12.30 15.60 4.27
C ASP A 7 12.90 15.56 2.85
N PHE A 8 13.65 14.51 2.50
CA PHE A 8 14.12 14.29 1.12
C PHE A 8 13.02 13.83 0.16
N VAL A 9 11.89 13.34 0.67
CA VAL A 9 10.74 12.84 -0.11
C VAL A 9 9.44 13.56 0.30
N LYS A 10 9.58 14.81 0.75
CA LYS A 10 8.49 15.56 1.37
C LYS A 10 7.29 15.70 0.43
N GLU A 11 7.53 16.12 -0.81
CA GLU A 11 6.49 16.32 -1.83
C GLU A 11 5.72 15.02 -2.09
N GLU A 12 6.41 13.89 -2.12
CA GLU A 12 5.80 12.57 -2.26
C GLU A 12 5.00 12.21 -1.01
N THR A 13 5.49 12.48 0.19
CA THR A 13 4.76 12.14 1.43
C THR A 13 3.48 12.96 1.63
N GLU A 14 3.41 14.17 1.05
CA GLU A 14 2.23 15.05 1.08
C GLU A 14 1.25 14.78 -0.08
N ARG A 15 1.66 13.97 -1.07
CA ARG A 15 0.78 13.44 -2.11
C ARG A 15 0.09 12.17 -1.59
N ILE A 16 -1.23 12.22 -1.45
CA ILE A 16 -2.01 11.13 -0.82
C ILE A 16 -1.87 9.82 -1.60
N ASP A 17 -1.91 9.87 -2.93
CA ASP A 17 -1.85 8.73 -3.85
C ASP A 17 -0.43 8.31 -4.26
N SER A 18 0.63 8.94 -3.72
CA SER A 18 2.00 8.45 -3.92
C SER A 18 2.19 7.11 -3.22
N ARG A 19 2.88 6.18 -3.89
CA ARG A 19 3.09 4.82 -3.39
C ARG A 19 4.47 4.70 -2.74
N PHE A 20 4.50 4.12 -1.54
CA PHE A 20 5.72 3.88 -0.77
C PHE A 20 5.87 2.40 -0.49
N LEU A 21 7.07 1.87 -0.73
CA LEU A 21 7.44 0.50 -0.38
C LEU A 21 8.65 0.55 0.55
N GLU A 22 8.53 -0.08 1.73
CA GLU A 22 9.66 -0.32 2.63
C GLU A 22 10.03 -1.83 2.62
N PRO A 23 11.16 -2.23 1.99
CA PRO A 23 11.54 -3.64 1.81
C PRO A 23 11.93 -4.41 3.09
N ALA A 24 12.09 -3.71 4.21
CA ALA A 24 12.37 -4.26 5.53
C ALA A 24 11.71 -3.35 6.58
N CYS A 25 10.39 -3.41 6.66
CA CYS A 25 9.61 -2.38 7.36
C CYS A 25 9.66 -2.47 8.89
N GLY A 26 10.19 -3.57 9.46
CA GLY A 26 10.17 -3.82 10.90
C GLY A 26 8.75 -3.66 11.46
N SER A 27 8.62 -3.01 12.61
CA SER A 27 7.33 -2.64 13.21
C SER A 27 6.70 -1.37 12.61
N GLY A 28 7.21 -0.88 11.48
CA GLY A 28 6.62 0.22 10.70
C GLY A 28 7.08 1.63 11.05
N ASN A 29 8.22 1.80 11.72
CA ASN A 29 8.70 3.13 12.16
C ASN A 29 8.71 4.20 11.05
N PHE A 30 9.08 3.84 9.82
CA PHE A 30 9.04 4.76 8.69
C PHE A 30 7.63 4.86 8.09
N LEU A 31 6.96 3.74 7.82
CA LEU A 31 5.60 3.71 7.27
C LEU A 31 4.58 4.49 8.14
N VAL A 32 4.71 4.43 9.46
CA VAL A 32 3.90 5.18 10.43
C VAL A 32 3.99 6.67 10.17
N ARG A 33 5.21 7.20 9.99
CA ARG A 33 5.42 8.63 9.71
C ARG A 33 4.92 9.01 8.33
N VAL A 34 5.05 8.13 7.33
CA VAL A 34 4.47 8.31 5.99
C VAL A 34 2.95 8.43 6.09
N LEU A 35 2.29 7.51 6.81
CA LEU A 35 0.84 7.54 7.00
C LEU A 35 0.41 8.84 7.69
N GLN A 36 1.05 9.23 8.79
CA GLN A 36 0.74 10.48 9.48
C GLN A 36 0.81 11.71 8.57
N ARG A 37 1.84 11.80 7.72
CA ARG A 37 1.97 12.90 6.75
C ARG A 37 0.87 12.87 5.69
N LYS A 38 0.52 11.68 5.19
CA LYS A 38 -0.61 11.51 4.26
C LYS A 38 -1.93 11.92 4.90
N LEU A 39 -2.20 11.51 6.14
CA LEU A 39 -3.43 11.88 6.86
C LEU A 39 -3.49 13.39 7.16
N ALA A 40 -2.37 14.03 7.47
CA ALA A 40 -2.31 15.49 7.58
C ALA A 40 -2.66 16.18 6.24
N ALA A 41 -2.18 15.65 5.11
CA ALA A 41 -2.55 16.15 3.78
C ALA A 41 -4.03 15.90 3.45
N VAL A 42 -4.61 14.78 3.89
CA VAL A 42 -6.05 14.49 3.79
C VAL A 42 -6.85 15.51 4.58
N GLU A 43 -6.47 15.77 5.82
CA GLU A 43 -7.16 16.74 6.69
C GLU A 43 -7.18 18.14 6.06
N LEU A 44 -6.03 18.59 5.56
CA LEU A 44 -5.90 19.90 4.92
C LEU A 44 -6.77 20.05 3.66
N LYS A 45 -6.84 19.00 2.82
CA LYS A 45 -7.52 19.07 1.51
C LYS A 45 -8.99 18.70 1.58
N TYR A 46 -9.35 17.75 2.44
CA TYR A 46 -10.66 17.08 2.44
C TYR A 46 -11.37 17.09 3.80
N GLY A 47 -10.78 17.67 4.85
CA GLY A 47 -11.33 17.68 6.22
C GLY A 47 -12.73 18.28 6.36
N LYS A 48 -13.18 19.09 5.39
CA LYS A 48 -14.54 19.68 5.36
C LYS A 48 -15.64 18.70 4.93
N SER A 49 -15.29 17.58 4.32
CA SER A 49 -16.24 16.55 3.85
C SER A 49 -15.89 15.24 4.53
N ASP A 50 -16.73 14.78 5.45
CA ASP A 50 -16.46 13.52 6.15
C ASP A 50 -16.34 12.34 5.17
N PHE A 51 -17.18 12.33 4.14
CA PHE A 51 -17.11 11.34 3.07
C PHE A 51 -15.73 11.35 2.38
N GLU A 52 -15.27 12.49 1.86
CA GLU A 52 -13.99 12.55 1.15
C GLU A 52 -12.82 12.31 2.11
N ARG A 53 -12.86 12.87 3.32
CA ARG A 53 -11.85 12.65 4.37
C ARG A 53 -11.65 11.16 4.64
N ARG A 54 -12.73 10.40 4.85
CA ARG A 54 -12.68 8.95 5.10
C ARG A 54 -12.10 8.18 3.91
N HIS A 55 -12.53 8.49 2.68
CA HIS A 55 -12.08 7.75 1.49
C HIS A 55 -10.63 8.07 1.09
N TYR A 56 -10.21 9.34 1.22
CA TYR A 56 -8.82 9.71 0.95
C TYR A 56 -7.86 9.27 2.07
N ALA A 57 -8.33 9.16 3.32
CA ALA A 57 -7.55 8.52 4.39
C ALA A 57 -7.28 7.04 4.09
N LEU A 58 -8.31 6.30 3.67
CA LEU A 58 -8.16 4.92 3.24
C LEU A 58 -7.25 4.80 2.00
N LEU A 59 -7.37 5.71 1.02
CA LEU A 59 -6.45 5.75 -0.13
C LEU A 59 -4.99 5.97 0.32
N GLY A 60 -4.76 6.87 1.28
CA GLY A 60 -3.43 7.10 1.84
C GLY A 60 -2.81 5.84 2.43
N LEU A 61 -3.61 5.05 3.15
CA LEU A 61 -3.21 3.74 3.67
C LEU A 61 -2.97 2.72 2.55
N MET A 62 -3.86 2.67 1.56
CA MET A 62 -3.77 1.76 0.41
C MET A 62 -2.50 1.97 -0.43
N CYS A 63 -1.88 3.14 -0.36
CA CYS A 63 -0.64 3.45 -1.06
C CYS A 63 0.63 3.16 -0.24
N ILE A 64 0.51 2.51 0.92
CA ILE A 64 1.64 2.10 1.74
C ILE A 64 1.84 0.59 1.59
N TYR A 65 3.08 0.18 1.32
CA TYR A 65 3.52 -1.19 1.13
C TYR A 65 4.76 -1.49 1.97
N GLY A 66 4.91 -2.74 2.37
CA GLY A 66 6.02 -3.17 3.20
C GLY A 66 6.30 -4.66 3.04
N ILE A 67 7.56 -5.03 3.20
CA ILE A 67 8.00 -6.41 3.31
C ILE A 67 8.75 -6.52 4.63
N GLU A 68 8.52 -7.60 5.37
CA GLU A 68 9.22 -7.85 6.61
C GLU A 68 9.42 -9.35 6.80
N LEU A 69 10.61 -9.70 7.29
CA LEU A 69 11.07 -11.07 7.43
C LEU A 69 10.53 -11.75 8.69
N LEU A 70 10.29 -10.98 9.77
CA LEU A 70 9.87 -11.54 11.05
C LEU A 70 8.36 -11.39 11.26
N ALA A 71 7.71 -12.48 11.66
CA ALA A 71 6.26 -12.58 11.80
C ALA A 71 5.67 -11.66 12.89
N ASP A 72 6.42 -11.42 13.96
CA ASP A 72 6.06 -10.48 15.03
C ASP A 72 6.15 -9.03 14.55
N ASN A 73 7.25 -8.65 13.91
CA ASN A 73 7.43 -7.31 13.35
C ASN A 73 6.33 -6.94 12.35
N ILE A 74 6.00 -7.85 11.43
CA ILE A 74 4.97 -7.56 10.41
C ILE A 74 3.56 -7.48 11.01
N ALA A 75 3.27 -8.27 12.05
CA ALA A 75 2.03 -8.17 12.79
C ALA A 75 1.93 -6.84 13.54
N GLU A 76 3.01 -6.42 14.21
CA GLU A 76 3.10 -5.14 14.90
C GLU A 76 2.98 -3.96 13.92
N CYS A 77 3.63 -4.03 12.75
CA CYS A 77 3.54 -3.03 11.70
C CYS A 77 2.09 -2.81 11.23
N ARG A 78 1.36 -3.92 10.98
CA ARG A 78 -0.05 -3.89 10.59
C ARG A 78 -0.92 -3.26 11.68
N ALA A 79 -0.70 -3.62 12.94
CA ALA A 79 -1.43 -3.05 14.07
C ALA A 79 -1.17 -1.55 14.21
N ASN A 80 0.10 -1.12 14.22
CA ASN A 80 0.49 0.28 14.35
C ASN A 80 -0.14 1.18 13.28
N LEU A 81 -0.14 0.73 12.01
CA LEU A 81 -0.74 1.51 10.91
C LEU A 81 -2.26 1.54 10.98
N LEU A 82 -2.89 0.45 11.41
CA LEU A 82 -4.35 0.38 11.58
C LEU A 82 -4.81 1.29 12.72
N ASP A 83 -4.11 1.26 13.86
CA ASP A 83 -4.43 2.07 15.04
C ASP A 83 -4.34 3.57 14.70
N ILE A 84 -3.30 4.00 13.98
CA ILE A 84 -3.16 5.39 13.54
C ILE A 84 -4.35 5.84 12.68
N LEU A 85 -4.80 4.99 11.75
CA LEU A 85 -5.95 5.32 10.91
C LEU A 85 -7.25 5.34 11.73
N ALA A 86 -7.42 4.37 12.62
CA ALA A 86 -8.59 4.25 13.49
C ALA A 86 -8.72 5.46 14.42
N ASP A 87 -7.62 5.87 15.04
CA ASP A 87 -7.54 7.07 15.88
C ASP A 87 -7.85 8.34 15.09
N TYR A 88 -7.23 8.50 13.91
CA TYR A 88 -7.46 9.67 13.05
C TYR A 88 -8.92 9.83 12.62
N LEU A 89 -9.58 8.72 12.27
CA LEU A 89 -10.99 8.72 11.83
C LEU A 89 -11.99 8.58 12.98
N ASN A 90 -11.51 8.31 14.20
CA ASN A 90 -12.31 7.97 15.38
C ASN A 90 -13.32 6.84 15.09
N ILE A 91 -12.79 5.70 14.62
CA ILE A 91 -13.57 4.50 14.27
C ILE A 91 -13.12 3.28 15.06
N GLU A 92 -14.04 2.33 15.27
CA GLU A 92 -13.79 1.09 16.00
C GLU A 92 -13.80 -0.13 15.07
N ALA A 93 -13.41 -1.30 15.60
CA ALA A 93 -13.32 -2.55 14.85
C ALA A 93 -14.62 -3.01 14.16
N SER A 94 -15.77 -2.54 14.63
CA SER A 94 -17.07 -2.81 14.01
C SER A 94 -17.33 -2.00 12.72
N ASP A 95 -16.61 -0.89 12.50
CA ASP A 95 -16.75 -0.05 11.32
C ASP A 95 -16.28 -0.79 10.06
N ASP A 96 -17.00 -0.62 8.95
CA ASP A 96 -16.62 -1.21 7.66
C ASP A 96 -15.26 -0.67 7.18
N LEU A 97 -14.96 0.61 7.43
CA LEU A 97 -13.68 1.21 7.04
C LEU A 97 -12.52 0.61 7.81
N TYR A 98 -12.70 0.34 9.11
CA TYR A 98 -11.69 -0.35 9.91
C TYR A 98 -11.39 -1.74 9.33
N ARG A 99 -12.44 -2.53 9.04
CA ARG A 99 -12.30 -3.87 8.46
C ARG A 99 -11.70 -3.85 7.06
N ALA A 100 -12.07 -2.86 6.24
CA ALA A 100 -11.47 -2.65 4.92
C ALA A 100 -9.97 -2.30 5.04
N ALA A 101 -9.61 -1.40 5.96
CA ALA A 101 -8.23 -1.02 6.23
C ALA A 101 -7.38 -2.20 6.71
N PHE A 102 -7.90 -3.01 7.62
CA PHE A 102 -7.28 -4.26 8.05
C PHE A 102 -7.01 -5.20 6.86
N GLY A 103 -8.03 -5.42 6.01
CA GLY A 103 -7.90 -6.25 4.81
C GLY A 103 -6.89 -5.69 3.79
N VAL A 104 -6.80 -4.37 3.63
CA VAL A 104 -5.79 -3.69 2.80
C VAL A 104 -4.39 -3.94 3.37
N LEU A 105 -4.17 -3.70 4.66
CA LEU A 105 -2.86 -3.88 5.30
C LEU A 105 -2.38 -5.33 5.25
N SER A 106 -3.28 -6.31 5.40
CA SER A 106 -2.95 -7.73 5.24
C SER A 106 -2.33 -8.07 3.88
N ARG A 107 -2.69 -7.31 2.83
CA ARG A 107 -2.26 -7.51 1.43
C ARG A 107 -1.06 -6.66 1.05
N ASN A 108 -0.98 -5.46 1.63
CA ASN A 108 0.05 -4.51 1.30
C ASN A 108 1.33 -4.71 2.12
N LEU A 109 1.21 -5.27 3.32
CA LEU A 109 2.33 -5.56 4.22
C LEU A 109 2.57 -7.07 4.23
N VAL A 110 3.60 -7.53 3.54
CA VAL A 110 3.84 -8.94 3.25
C VAL A 110 4.89 -9.51 4.20
N HIS A 111 4.58 -10.64 4.83
CA HIS A 111 5.59 -11.44 5.53
C HIS A 111 6.41 -12.19 4.50
N GLY A 112 7.66 -11.80 4.31
CA GLY A 112 8.50 -12.30 3.24
C GLY A 112 9.91 -11.72 3.27
N ASP A 113 10.70 -12.09 2.29
CA ASP A 113 12.08 -11.65 2.12
C ASP A 113 12.19 -10.83 0.83
N ALA A 114 12.48 -9.54 0.97
CA ALA A 114 12.62 -8.64 -0.16
C ALA A 114 13.84 -8.93 -1.04
N LEU A 115 14.88 -9.60 -0.52
CA LEU A 115 16.06 -9.98 -1.29
C LEU A 115 15.76 -11.13 -2.25
N THR A 116 15.02 -12.12 -1.78
CA THR A 116 14.55 -13.25 -2.62
C THR A 116 13.27 -12.92 -3.37
N MET A 117 12.56 -11.86 -2.97
CA MET A 117 11.24 -11.46 -3.48
C MET A 117 10.17 -12.53 -3.33
N LEU A 118 10.33 -13.36 -2.28
CA LEU A 118 9.41 -14.44 -1.94
C LEU A 118 8.69 -14.13 -0.62
N ASP A 119 7.43 -14.55 -0.53
CA ASP A 119 6.70 -14.55 0.72
C ASP A 119 7.18 -15.69 1.64
N SER A 120 6.65 -15.70 2.87
CA SER A 120 6.95 -16.74 3.85
C SER A 120 6.57 -18.17 3.45
N ALA A 121 5.76 -18.36 2.40
CA ALA A 121 5.44 -19.65 1.80
C ALA A 121 6.35 -20.01 0.61
N GLY A 122 7.37 -19.19 0.32
CA GLY A 122 8.29 -19.37 -0.80
C GLY A 122 7.66 -19.04 -2.16
N GLN A 123 6.53 -18.34 -2.20
CA GLN A 123 5.88 -17.91 -3.44
C GLN A 123 6.32 -16.48 -3.82
N PRO A 124 6.34 -16.12 -5.11
CA PRO A 124 6.64 -14.75 -5.53
C PRO A 124 5.71 -13.72 -4.88
N ILE A 125 6.28 -12.67 -4.27
CA ILE A 125 5.51 -11.60 -3.66
C ILE A 125 4.63 -10.91 -4.71
N THR A 126 3.36 -10.72 -4.36
CA THR A 126 2.38 -10.00 -5.18
C THR A 126 1.81 -8.84 -4.38
N PHE A 127 1.87 -7.64 -4.94
CA PHE A 127 1.29 -6.44 -4.34
C PHE A 127 -0.05 -6.08 -4.96
N ALA A 128 -1.01 -5.75 -4.09
CA ALA A 128 -2.28 -5.16 -4.48
C ALA A 128 -2.11 -3.65 -4.71
N GLU A 129 -2.08 -3.23 -5.95
CA GLU A 129 -2.19 -1.82 -6.30
C GLU A 129 -3.63 -1.35 -6.21
N TRP A 130 -3.85 -0.21 -5.55
CA TRP A 130 -5.15 0.39 -5.38
C TRP A 130 -5.23 1.74 -6.11
N GLY A 131 -6.41 2.06 -6.61
CA GLY A 131 -6.74 3.38 -7.16
C GLY A 131 -8.14 3.82 -6.74
N TYR A 132 -8.29 5.09 -6.36
CA TYR A 132 -9.59 5.66 -6.05
C TYR A 132 -10.26 6.19 -7.31
N LEU A 133 -11.46 5.68 -7.62
CA LEU A 133 -12.24 6.08 -8.79
C LEU A 133 -13.24 7.20 -8.48
N GLY A 134 -13.22 7.73 -7.26
CA GLY A 134 -14.23 8.65 -6.75
C GLY A 134 -15.51 7.94 -6.32
N LYS A 135 -16.41 8.70 -5.68
CA LYS A 135 -17.73 8.23 -5.22
C LYS A 135 -17.65 6.97 -4.35
N GLY A 136 -16.59 6.85 -3.56
CA GLY A 136 -16.40 5.74 -2.64
C GLY A 136 -16.02 4.39 -3.27
N LYS A 137 -15.54 4.39 -4.52
CA LYS A 137 -15.12 3.17 -5.22
C LYS A 137 -13.61 3.09 -5.41
N PHE A 138 -13.06 1.92 -5.18
CA PHE A 138 -11.64 1.61 -5.34
C PHE A 138 -11.45 0.48 -6.34
N GLN A 139 -10.42 0.57 -7.17
CA GLN A 139 -10.01 -0.50 -8.06
C GLN A 139 -8.72 -1.14 -7.56
N ARG A 140 -8.70 -2.47 -7.55
CA ARG A 140 -7.52 -3.28 -7.23
C ARG A 140 -6.93 -3.90 -8.50
N ARG A 141 -5.62 -3.89 -8.59
CA ARG A 141 -4.83 -4.60 -9.60
C ARG A 141 -3.62 -5.26 -8.92
N ASP A 142 -3.36 -6.52 -9.20
CA ASP A 142 -2.27 -7.28 -8.56
C ASP A 142 -1.05 -7.34 -9.45
N PHE A 143 0.13 -7.01 -8.90
CA PHE A 143 1.40 -7.01 -9.63
C PHE A 143 2.44 -7.86 -8.90
N ARG A 144 3.21 -8.62 -9.66
CA ARG A 144 4.34 -9.41 -9.14
C ARG A 144 5.54 -8.53 -8.86
N PHE A 145 6.11 -8.64 -7.66
CA PHE A 145 7.19 -7.76 -7.21
C PHE A 145 8.48 -7.93 -8.03
N ASP A 146 8.84 -9.16 -8.38
CA ASP A 146 10.02 -9.48 -9.20
C ASP A 146 9.93 -8.91 -10.63
N VAL A 147 8.72 -8.82 -11.17
CA VAL A 147 8.48 -8.17 -12.47
C VAL A 147 8.63 -6.65 -12.36
N LEU A 148 8.16 -6.04 -11.28
CA LEU A 148 8.29 -4.59 -11.04
C LEU A 148 9.76 -4.16 -10.86
N THR A 149 10.56 -4.95 -10.14
CA THR A 149 11.97 -4.65 -9.84
C THR A 149 12.93 -5.02 -10.95
N GLY A 150 12.61 -6.04 -11.76
CA GLY A 150 13.41 -6.42 -12.94
C GLY A 150 13.57 -5.30 -13.98
N SER A 151 12.73 -4.25 -13.91
CA SER A 151 12.71 -3.06 -14.78
C SER A 151 14.08 -2.41 -15.04
N SER A 152 15.00 -2.41 -14.07
CA SER A 152 16.35 -1.85 -14.23
C SER A 152 17.29 -2.72 -15.07
N ALA A 153 17.06 -4.04 -15.11
CA ALA A 153 17.80 -4.98 -15.95
C ALA A 153 17.29 -5.01 -17.41
N PHE A 154 16.02 -4.66 -17.64
CA PHE A 154 15.41 -4.65 -18.98
C PHE A 154 15.82 -3.45 -19.84
N SER A 155 16.28 -2.36 -19.25
CA SER A 155 16.78 -1.16 -19.98
C SER A 155 18.23 -1.28 -20.48
N ALA A 156 18.90 -2.42 -20.31
CA ALA A 156 20.22 -2.66 -20.86
C ALA A 156 20.13 -2.94 -22.39
N GLU A 157 20.87 -2.17 -23.19
CA GLU A 157 20.99 -2.41 -24.63
C GLU A 157 21.49 -3.85 -24.90
N GLY A 158 20.74 -4.62 -25.70
CA GLY A 158 21.09 -6.00 -26.08
C GLY A 158 20.39 -7.12 -25.30
N SER A 159 19.44 -6.82 -24.41
CA SER A 159 18.64 -7.86 -23.76
C SER A 159 17.62 -8.52 -24.72
N LEU A 160 17.30 -9.79 -24.49
CA LEU A 160 16.33 -10.60 -25.26
C LEU A 160 14.94 -9.92 -25.39
N PHE A 161 14.65 -8.96 -24.51
CA PHE A 161 13.37 -8.25 -24.41
C PHE A 161 13.44 -6.79 -24.87
N ALA A 162 14.54 -6.37 -25.52
CA ALA A 162 14.69 -5.02 -26.07
C ALA A 162 13.59 -4.64 -27.10
N HIS A 163 12.84 -5.63 -27.59
CA HIS A 163 11.75 -5.47 -28.56
C HIS A 163 10.33 -5.47 -27.94
N LEU A 164 10.17 -5.80 -26.66
CA LEU A 164 8.89 -5.65 -25.96
C LEU A 164 8.77 -4.21 -25.46
N GLY A 165 7.68 -3.52 -25.82
CA GLY A 165 7.40 -2.21 -25.25
C GLY A 165 7.24 -2.32 -23.73
N LYS A 166 7.74 -1.34 -22.96
CA LYS A 166 7.60 -1.31 -21.47
C LYS A 166 6.17 -1.66 -21.01
N HIS A 167 5.15 -1.32 -21.81
CA HIS A 167 3.74 -1.54 -21.53
C HIS A 167 3.26 -3.00 -21.55
N GLU A 168 3.99 -3.93 -22.18
CA GLU A 168 3.63 -5.37 -22.18
C GLU A 168 4.23 -6.13 -20.99
N ILE A 169 5.23 -5.53 -20.31
CA ILE A 169 5.99 -6.17 -19.23
C ILE A 169 5.35 -5.89 -17.86
N PHE A 170 4.72 -4.73 -17.66
CA PHE A 170 4.08 -4.33 -16.39
C PHE A 170 2.57 -4.52 -16.41
N LEU A 171 2.10 -5.66 -16.91
CA LEU A 171 0.68 -5.98 -16.87
C LEU A 171 0.30 -6.52 -15.48
N PRO A 172 -0.87 -6.13 -14.95
CA PRO A 172 -1.37 -6.73 -13.72
C PRO A 172 -1.63 -8.22 -13.96
N THR A 173 -1.17 -9.05 -13.03
CA THR A 173 -1.49 -10.49 -12.99
C THR A 173 -2.99 -10.73 -12.82
N LYS A 174 -3.69 -9.80 -12.15
CA LYS A 174 -5.13 -9.83 -11.97
C LYS A 174 -5.68 -8.43 -11.80
N SER A 175 -6.87 -8.19 -12.34
CA SER A 175 -7.64 -6.96 -12.13
C SER A 175 -9.00 -7.30 -11.55
N TYR A 176 -9.46 -6.49 -10.61
CA TYR A 176 -10.73 -6.71 -9.92
C TYR A 176 -11.76 -5.64 -10.31
N PRO A 177 -13.06 -5.96 -10.26
CA PRO A 177 -14.11 -4.96 -10.34
C PRO A 177 -13.94 -3.87 -9.26
N PRO A 178 -14.42 -2.65 -9.50
CA PRO A 178 -14.43 -1.62 -8.47
C PRO A 178 -15.25 -2.04 -7.24
N LEU A 179 -14.73 -1.77 -6.05
CA LEU A 179 -15.32 -2.13 -4.76
C LEU A 179 -15.53 -0.88 -3.90
N THR A 180 -16.61 -0.90 -3.13
CA THR A 180 -16.90 0.05 -2.05
C THR A 180 -16.22 -0.37 -0.75
N VAL A 181 -16.22 0.51 0.25
CA VAL A 181 -15.68 0.20 1.59
C VAL A 181 -16.36 -1.01 2.22
N SER A 182 -17.70 -1.10 2.16
CA SER A 182 -18.44 -2.25 2.71
C SER A 182 -18.14 -3.55 1.98
N GLU A 183 -17.95 -3.51 0.65
CA GLU A 183 -17.54 -4.70 -0.11
C GLU A 183 -16.11 -5.13 0.23
N LEU A 184 -15.18 -4.17 0.41
CA LEU A 184 -13.83 -4.44 0.87
C LEU A 184 -13.82 -5.06 2.27
N ALA A 185 -14.65 -4.54 3.18
CA ALA A 185 -14.82 -5.06 4.54
C ALA A 185 -15.36 -6.49 4.58
N ALA A 186 -16.12 -6.88 3.54
CA ALA A 186 -16.70 -8.22 3.41
C ALA A 186 -15.80 -9.23 2.68
N LEU A 187 -14.69 -8.78 2.07
CA LEU A 187 -13.73 -9.69 1.45
C LEU A 187 -13.09 -10.55 2.53
N LYS A 188 -13.31 -11.87 2.45
CA LYS A 188 -12.56 -12.82 3.27
C LYS A 188 -11.07 -12.69 2.99
N GLU A 189 -10.26 -12.85 4.02
CA GLU A 189 -8.84 -13.14 3.85
C GLU A 189 -8.76 -14.41 3.00
N GLY A 190 -8.13 -14.27 1.83
CA GLY A 190 -7.93 -15.34 0.87
C GLY A 190 -6.47 -15.74 0.91
#